data_AF-A0A945UAF0-F1
#
_entry.id   AF-A0A945UAF0-F1
#
_cell.length_a   1.000
_cell.length_b   1.000
_cell.length_c   1.000
_cell.angle_alpha   90.00
_cell.angle_beta   90.00
_cell.angle_gamma   90.00
#
_symmetry.space_group_name_H-M   'P 1'
#
loop_
_entity.id
_entity.type
_entity.pdbx_description
1 polymer ?
#
loop_
_entity_poly.entity_id
_entity_poly.type
_entity_poly.pdbx_seq_one_letter_code
_entity_poly.pdbx_strand_id
1 'polypeptide(L)'
;MTNRKKIQIYGKTYNLKSSSPEVDAEEVASYVDSRMKELANALSKTSTLDLAILTALNIAQELMELKKQAETRGDADDEKLQQLIGVLDKELQDVEK
;
A
#
# COMPACT_ATOMS: atom_id res chain seq x y z
N MET A 1 -9.71 -19.15 11.43
CA MET A 1 -11.05 -18.86 11.97
C MET A 1 -11.54 -17.57 11.33
N THR A 2 -12.71 -17.55 10.68
CA THR A 2 -13.22 -16.35 10.01
C THR A 2 -13.77 -15.38 11.06
N ASN A 3 -13.06 -14.28 11.32
CA ASN A 3 -13.53 -13.27 12.26
C ASN A 3 -14.49 -12.31 11.53
N ARG A 4 -15.73 -12.19 12.02
CA ARG A 4 -16.71 -11.22 11.52
C ARG A 4 -16.66 -9.99 12.42
N LYS A 5 -16.23 -8.86 11.87
CA LYS A 5 -16.23 -7.55 12.54
C LYS A 5 -17.26 -6.62 11.91
N LYS A 6 -17.92 -5.83 12.75
CA LYS A 6 -18.84 -4.78 12.32
C LYS A 6 -18.04 -3.48 12.22
N ILE A 7 -18.04 -2.85 11.05
CA ILE A 7 -17.30 -1.61 10.77
C ILE A 7 -18.24 -0.53 10.25
N GLN A 8 -17.86 0.72 10.41
CA GLN A 8 -18.63 1.86 9.92
C GLN A 8 -17.74 2.71 9.00
N ILE A 9 -18.25 2.99 7.80
CA ILE A 9 -17.56 3.82 6.80
C ILE A 9 -18.59 4.81 6.26
N TYR A 10 -18.29 6.10 6.34
CA TYR A 10 -19.09 7.19 5.81
C TYR A 10 -20.57 7.11 6.24
N GLY A 11 -20.80 6.83 7.54
CA GLY A 11 -22.13 6.69 8.13
C GLY A 11 -22.87 5.38 7.82
N LYS A 12 -22.31 4.50 6.99
CA LYS A 12 -22.87 3.19 6.67
C LYS A 12 -22.16 2.09 7.44
N THR A 13 -22.93 1.14 7.97
CA THR A 13 -22.39 0.00 8.73
C THR A 13 -22.31 -1.25 7.86
N TYR A 14 -21.16 -1.93 7.91
CA TYR A 14 -20.87 -3.14 7.14
C TYR A 14 -20.42 -4.27 8.07
N ASN A 15 -20.74 -5.51 7.69
CA ASN A 15 -20.24 -6.71 8.37
C ASN A 15 -19.11 -7.29 7.52
N LEU A 16 -17.87 -7.03 7.91
CA LEU A 16 -16.70 -7.54 7.20
C LEU A 16 -16.29 -8.91 7.74
N LYS A 17 -16.04 -9.85 6.84
CA LYS A 17 -15.27 -11.05 7.17
C LYS A 17 -13.80 -10.69 6.97
N SER A 18 -13.02 -10.53 8.04
CA SER A 18 -11.57 -10.34 7.87
C SER A 18 -10.96 -11.69 7.50
N SER A 19 -10.15 -11.70 6.43
CA SER A 19 -9.42 -12.90 5.99
C SER A 19 -7.96 -12.87 6.40
N SER A 20 -7.41 -11.68 6.69
CA SER A 20 -6.03 -11.51 7.15
C SER A 20 -5.99 -11.13 8.63
N PRO A 21 -5.18 -11.82 9.45
CA PRO A 21 -4.89 -11.41 10.82
C PRO A 21 -3.87 -10.27 10.91
N GLU A 22 -3.16 -9.95 9.82
CA GLU A 22 -2.05 -8.98 9.83
C GLU A 22 -2.52 -7.52 9.82
N VAL A 23 -3.72 -7.24 9.32
CA VAL A 23 -4.25 -5.88 9.22
C VAL A 23 -5.61 -5.81 9.90
N ASP A 24 -5.77 -4.89 10.84
CA ASP A 24 -7.05 -4.72 11.52
C ASP A 24 -8.10 -4.13 10.57
N ALA A 25 -9.24 -4.80 10.46
CA ALA A 25 -10.39 -4.35 9.70
C ALA A 25 -10.90 -2.96 10.15
N GLU A 26 -10.78 -2.64 11.44
CA GLU A 26 -11.17 -1.33 11.99
C GLU A 26 -10.24 -0.21 11.52
N GLU A 27 -8.94 -0.49 11.44
CA GLU A 27 -7.95 0.47 10.94
C GLU A 27 -8.19 0.77 9.46
N VAL A 28 -8.43 -0.27 8.64
CA VAL A 28 -8.78 -0.12 7.22
C VAL A 28 -10.07 0.68 7.06
N ALA A 29 -11.08 0.41 7.89
CA ALA A 29 -12.35 1.16 7.84
C ALA A 29 -12.14 2.64 8.19
N SER A 30 -11.34 2.93 9.22
CA SER A 30 -10.99 4.30 9.62
C SER A 30 -10.25 5.03 8.51
N TYR A 31 -9.32 4.36 7.84
CA TYR A 31 -8.56 4.93 6.73
C TYR A 31 -9.47 5.27 5.53
N VAL A 32 -10.38 4.37 5.15
CA VAL A 32 -11.32 4.64 4.07
C VAL A 32 -12.27 5.78 4.45
N ASP A 33 -12.76 5.82 5.69
CA ASP A 33 -13.66 6.88 6.18
C ASP A 33 -12.99 8.26 6.13
N SER A 34 -11.71 8.37 6.55
CA SER A 34 -10.99 9.64 6.48
C SER A 34 -10.79 10.11 5.04
N ARG A 35 -10.38 9.23 4.12
CA ARG A 35 -10.20 9.57 2.70
C ARG A 35 -11.51 9.98 2.03
N MET A 36 -12.63 9.33 2.35
CA MET A 36 -13.94 9.74 1.86
C MET A 36 -14.33 11.14 2.37
N LYS A 37 -14.07 11.44 3.65
CA LYS A 37 -14.35 12.77 4.23
C LYS A 37 -13.49 13.88 3.63
N GLU A 38 -12.20 13.61 3.39
CA GLU A 38 -11.29 14.54 2.73
C GLU A 38 -11.77 14.90 1.32
N LEU A 39 -12.12 13.89 0.53
CA LEU A 39 -12.65 14.09 -0.82
C LEU A 39 -14.01 14.78 -0.82
N ALA A 40 -14.88 14.49 0.17
CA ALA A 40 -16.17 15.17 0.31
C ALA A 40 -16.00 16.67 0.59
N ASN A 41 -14.96 17.06 1.34
CA ASN A 41 -14.65 18.47 1.60
C ASN A 41 -14.07 19.16 0.36
N ALA A 42 -13.29 18.45 -0.45
CA ALA A 42 -12.67 19.00 -1.66
C ALA A 42 -13.65 19.09 -2.85
N LEU A 43 -14.59 18.16 -2.96
CA LEU A 43 -15.50 18.03 -4.10
C LEU A 43 -16.93 18.41 -3.67
N SER A 44 -17.31 19.66 -3.89
CA SER A 44 -18.69 20.10 -3.65
C SER A 44 -19.65 19.47 -4.67
N LYS A 45 -20.68 18.74 -4.18
CA LYS A 45 -21.82 18.18 -4.95
C LYS A 45 -21.59 16.86 -5.71
N THR A 46 -20.75 15.96 -5.20
CA THR A 46 -20.59 14.60 -5.74
C THR A 46 -21.50 13.59 -5.01
N SER A 47 -22.05 12.61 -5.73
CA SER A 47 -22.87 11.56 -5.09
C SER A 47 -22.00 10.69 -4.16
N THR A 48 -22.59 10.09 -3.13
CA THR A 48 -21.83 9.21 -2.20
C THR A 48 -21.21 8.01 -2.92
N LEU A 49 -21.83 7.52 -4.00
CA LEU A 49 -21.31 6.42 -4.80
C LEU A 49 -20.05 6.86 -5.57
N ASP A 50 -20.14 7.99 -6.27
CA ASP A 50 -19.01 8.54 -7.03
C ASP A 50 -17.84 8.88 -6.09
N LEU A 51 -18.13 9.42 -4.91
CA LEU A 51 -17.14 9.66 -3.87
C LEU A 51 -16.43 8.37 -3.43
N ALA A 52 -17.17 7.29 -3.22
CA ALA A 52 -16.60 5.99 -2.86
C ALA A 52 -15.74 5.41 -3.98
N ILE A 53 -16.15 5.57 -5.24
CA ILE A 53 -15.37 5.14 -6.41
C ILE A 53 -14.07 5.95 -6.52
N LEU A 54 -14.13 7.27 -6.36
CA LEU A 54 -12.94 8.14 -6.37
C LEU A 54 -11.99 7.80 -5.22
N THR A 55 -12.53 7.51 -4.04
CA THR A 55 -11.72 7.07 -2.89
C THR A 55 -11.01 5.75 -3.20
N ALA A 56 -11.73 4.78 -3.76
CA ALA A 56 -11.15 3.50 -4.14
C ALA A 56 -10.05 3.66 -5.21
N LEU A 57 -10.27 4.56 -6.19
CA LEU A 57 -9.30 4.86 -7.24
C LEU A 57 -8.00 5.46 -6.66
N ASN A 58 -8.13 6.46 -5.77
CA ASN A 58 -6.96 7.08 -5.13
C ASN A 58 -6.17 6.07 -4.28
N ILE A 59 -6.86 5.25 -3.47
CA ILE A 59 -6.20 4.22 -2.65
C ILE A 59 -5.51 3.17 -3.53
N ALA A 60 -6.15 2.75 -4.63
CA ALA A 60 -5.54 1.80 -5.57
C ALA A 60 -4.29 2.40 -6.24
N GLN A 61 -4.34 3.68 -6.62
CA GLN A 61 -3.19 4.37 -7.20
C GLN A 61 -2.02 4.44 -6.21
N GLU A 62 -2.26 4.87 -4.97
CA GLU A 62 -1.23 4.89 -3.91
C GLU A 62 -0.60 3.51 -3.70
N LEU A 63 -1.43 2.45 -3.68
CA LEU A 63 -0.94 1.07 -3.56
C LEU A 63 -0.06 0.66 -4.74
N MET A 64 -0.44 1.01 -5.98
CA MET A 64 0.34 0.69 -7.18
C MET A 64 1.66 1.47 -7.21
N GLU A 65 1.65 2.73 -6.80
CA GLU A 65 2.86 3.55 -6.68
C GLU A 65 3.82 2.98 -5.63
N LEU A 66 3.31 2.59 -4.45
CA LEU A 66 4.12 1.97 -3.41
C LEU A 66 4.74 0.63 -3.85
N LYS A 67 3.97 -0.21 -4.57
CA LYS A 67 4.49 -1.46 -5.13
C LYS A 67 5.62 -1.21 -6.12
N LYS A 68 5.42 -0.27 -7.05
CA LYS A 68 6.43 0.07 -8.04
C LYS A 68 7.71 0.65 -7.41
N GLN A 69 7.56 1.47 -6.37
CA GLN A 69 8.71 1.99 -5.62
C GLN A 69 9.47 0.87 -4.89
N ALA A 70 8.76 -0.11 -4.33
CA ALA A 70 9.38 -1.26 -3.69
C ALA A 70 10.16 -2.13 -4.70
N GLU A 71 9.59 -2.38 -5.89
CA GLU A 71 10.27 -3.08 -6.98
C GLU A 71 11.53 -2.33 -7.43
N THR A 72 11.42 -1.02 -7.66
CA THR A 72 12.57 -0.20 -8.10
C THR A 72 13.68 -0.15 -7.05
N ARG A 73 13.34 -0.16 -5.76
CA ARG A 73 14.32 -0.24 -4.68
C ARG A 73 15.03 -1.60 -4.66
N GLY A 74 14.28 -2.69 -4.86
CA GLY A 74 14.86 -4.03 -4.99
C GLY A 74 15.88 -4.10 -6.12
N ASP A 75 15.51 -3.60 -7.30
CA ASP A 75 16.41 -3.58 -8.47
C ASP A 75 17.69 -2.76 -8.19
N ALA A 76 17.56 -1.59 -7.55
CA ALA A 76 18.69 -0.74 -7.23
C ALA A 76 19.61 -1.33 -6.15
N ASP A 77 19.06 -2.09 -5.20
CA ASP A 77 19.84 -2.77 -4.17
C ASP A 77 20.55 -4.00 -4.76
N ASP A 78 19.92 -4.73 -5.67
CA ASP A 78 20.53 -5.83 -6.43
C ASP A 78 21.69 -5.33 -7.29
N GLU A 79 21.54 -4.19 -7.96
CA GLU A 79 22.62 -3.59 -8.77
C GLU A 79 23.84 -3.21 -7.90
N LYS A 80 23.62 -2.62 -6.72
CA LYS A 80 24.71 -2.31 -5.77
C LYS A 80 25.39 -3.57 -5.23
N LEU A 81 24.61 -4.61 -4.95
CA LEU A 81 25.13 -5.92 -4.52
C LEU A 81 26.05 -6.51 -5.60
N GLN A 82 25.63 -6.49 -6.86
CA GLN A 82 26.46 -6.93 -7.99
C GLN A 82 27.74 -6.10 -8.13
N GLN A 83 27.67 -4.79 -7.94
CA GLN A 83 28.86 -3.92 -7.94
C GLN A 83 29.83 -4.27 -6.82
N LEU A 84 29.34 -4.47 -5.59
CA LEU A 84 30.18 -4.88 -4.46
C LEU A 84 30.85 -6.24 -4.70
N ILE A 85 30.09 -7.23 -5.19
CA ILE A 85 30.64 -8.55 -5.53
C ILE A 85 31.76 -8.41 -6.57
N GLY A 86 31.54 -7.64 -7.63
CA GLY A 86 32.56 -7.40 -8.65
C GLY A 86 33.83 -6.71 -8.12
N VAL A 87 33.70 -5.81 -7.15
CA VAL A 87 34.86 -5.19 -6.48
C VAL A 87 35.60 -6.22 -5.62
N LEU A 88 34.90 -7.04 -4.84
CA LEU A 88 35.52 -8.11 -4.05
C LEU A 88 36.24 -9.13 -4.93
N ASP A 89 35.62 -9.58 -6.02
CA ASP A 89 36.23 -10.54 -6.96
C ASP A 89 37.53 -9.99 -7.56
N LYS A 90 37.55 -8.68 -7.86
CA LYS A 90 38.75 -8.02 -8.39
C LYS A 90 39.88 -7.96 -7.37
N GLU A 91 39.57 -7.57 -6.13
CA GLU A 91 40.57 -7.51 -5.05
C GLU A 91 41.09 -8.91 -4.68
N LEU A 92 40.23 -9.95 -4.72
CA LEU A 92 40.66 -11.33 -4.49
C LEU A 92 41.61 -11.84 -5.58
N GLN A 93 41.37 -11.49 -6.85
CA GLN A 93 42.29 -11.83 -7.96
C GLN A 93 43.65 -11.16 -7.85
N ASP A 94 43.71 -9.96 -7.27
CA ASP A 94 44.96 -9.23 -7.06
C ASP A 94 45.77 -9.76 -5.87
N VAL A 95 45.13 -10.47 -4.93
CA VAL A 95 45.79 -11.14 -3.78
C VAL A 95 46.33 -12.54 -4.13
N GLU A 96 45.76 -13.20 -5.14
CA GLU A 96 46.21 -14.53 -5.62
C GLU A 96 47.36 -14.48 -6.65
N LYS A 97 47.86 -13.30 -7.01
CA LYS A 97 49.05 -13.09 -7.86
C LYS A 97 50.32 -12.84 -7.04
#